data_AF-A0A846TAK9-F1
#
_entry.id   AF-A0A846TAK9-F1
#
_cell.length_a   1.000
_cell.length_b   1.000
_cell.length_c   1.000
_cell.angle_alpha   90.00
_cell.angle_beta   90.00
_cell.angle_gamma   90.00
#
_symmetry.space_group_name_H-M   'P 1'
#
loop_
_entity.id
_entity.type
_entity.pdbx_description
1 polymer ?
#
loop_
_entity_poly.entity_id
_entity_poly.type
_entity_poly.pdbx_seq_one_letter_code
_entity_poly.pdbx_strand_id
1 'polypeptide(L)'
;MKKQVIPFAVVSTLVFAPLSAGAVEYNEVKEQYPATTSWTEVDWNNYLEDHYGSQLDDYATLTELEEDIGEPIDVNQLADGNLDQNVLDIIERYDMDTSELAAFLEEYDNRDNIHFAGDLVKALDEGGIVGENGSDDSNGNAGSDNNEGLISDNDNEGNDSNQNSDAAVTENNNENNTTNETDANSQNEATTTNALDEDQLEETYLVPLGWTVDEFNQYLSDNYETDLNDYTLFKDLEAEVGPLITDENELEVIEEYGLTPEEYEILLAEYGESPDDYYFLNDLRESLDYYTSDEPEEAGTEKGGDMPDTATNSLAYVLLGAGLITLGGLTLRVRNRYGDN
;
A
#
# COMPACT_ATOMS: atom_id res chain seq x y z
N MET A 1 8.62 -17.61 -42.83
CA MET A 1 8.57 -18.53 -41.68
C MET A 1 8.03 -17.71 -40.51
N LYS A 2 6.92 -18.15 -39.91
CA LYS A 2 6.28 -17.41 -38.81
C LYS A 2 7.14 -17.60 -37.55
N LYS A 3 7.54 -16.49 -36.92
CA LYS A 3 8.26 -16.47 -35.64
C LYS A 3 7.24 -16.76 -34.53
N GLN A 4 7.56 -17.75 -33.70
CA GLN A 4 6.87 -18.04 -32.45
C GLN A 4 7.61 -17.24 -31.38
N VAL A 5 6.92 -16.25 -30.80
CA VAL A 5 7.32 -15.63 -29.54
C VAL A 5 6.82 -16.58 -28.45
N ILE A 6 7.70 -17.02 -27.55
CA ILE A 6 7.33 -17.84 -26.41
C ILE A 6 7.18 -16.86 -25.24
N PRO A 7 5.96 -16.56 -24.76
CA PRO A 7 5.79 -15.86 -23.50
C PRO A 7 6.30 -16.76 -22.37
N PHE A 8 7.00 -16.16 -21.40
CA PHE A 8 7.41 -16.85 -20.19
C PHE A 8 6.15 -17.33 -19.45
N ALA A 9 6.11 -18.61 -19.10
CA ALA A 9 5.12 -19.16 -18.20
C ALA A 9 5.91 -19.83 -17.09
N VAL A 10 6.35 -19.04 -16.12
CA VAL A 10 6.69 -19.56 -14.81
C VAL A 10 5.38 -20.08 -14.24
N VAL A 11 5.30 -21.39 -14.00
CA VAL A 11 4.09 -22.00 -13.42
C VAL A 11 4.12 -21.71 -11.93
N SER A 12 3.82 -20.46 -11.59
CA SER A 12 3.51 -20.08 -10.21
C SER A 12 2.11 -20.60 -9.91
N THR A 13 2.00 -21.57 -8.99
CA THR A 13 0.69 -22.06 -8.53
C THR A 13 0.15 -21.10 -7.47
N LEU A 14 -0.04 -19.83 -7.85
CA LEU A 14 -0.84 -18.91 -7.07
C LEU A 14 -2.30 -19.09 -7.47
N VAL A 15 -3.14 -19.32 -6.47
CA VAL A 15 -4.59 -19.43 -6.65
C VAL A 15 -5.14 -18.02 -6.77
N PHE A 16 -5.03 -17.42 -7.96
CA PHE A 16 -5.59 -16.11 -8.23
C PHE A 16 -7.12 -16.17 -8.24
N ALA A 17 -7.77 -15.37 -7.40
CA ALA A 17 -9.16 -14.99 -7.60
C ALA A 17 -9.26 -14.18 -8.92
N PRO A 18 -10.35 -14.28 -9.69
CA PRO A 18 -10.51 -13.50 -10.91
C PRO A 18 -10.61 -12.01 -10.57
N LEU A 19 -9.51 -11.27 -10.74
CA LEU A 19 -9.47 -9.83 -10.58
C LEU A 19 -10.24 -9.14 -11.71
N SER A 20 -11.04 -8.14 -11.35
CA SER A 20 -11.68 -7.21 -12.26
C SER A 20 -10.62 -6.43 -13.05
N ALA A 21 -10.88 -6.17 -14.33
CA ALA A 21 -10.01 -5.32 -15.15
C ALA A 21 -10.09 -3.85 -14.65
N GLY A 22 -9.23 -3.51 -13.71
CA GLY A 22 -8.98 -2.18 -13.17
C GLY A 22 -7.47 -1.98 -13.02
N ALA A 23 -7.01 -0.74 -12.82
CA ALA A 23 -5.62 -0.48 -12.49
C ALA A 23 -5.22 -1.25 -11.22
N VAL A 24 -3.95 -1.62 -11.07
CA VAL A 24 -3.48 -2.33 -9.87
C VAL A 24 -3.67 -1.45 -8.64
N GLU A 25 -4.42 -1.95 -7.65
CA GLU A 25 -4.66 -1.24 -6.40
C GLU A 25 -3.60 -1.60 -5.35
N TYR A 26 -3.20 -0.64 -4.52
CA TYR A 26 -2.18 -0.83 -3.48
C TYR A 26 -2.46 -2.03 -2.55
N ASN A 27 -3.72 -2.25 -2.16
CA ASN A 27 -4.10 -3.36 -1.29
C ASN A 27 -3.81 -4.73 -1.93
N GLU A 28 -4.03 -4.86 -3.25
CA GLU A 28 -3.71 -6.10 -3.98
C GLU A 28 -2.20 -6.39 -3.99
N VAL A 29 -1.39 -5.33 -4.07
CA VAL A 29 0.07 -5.42 -4.04
C VAL A 29 0.57 -5.78 -2.64
N LYS A 30 0.01 -5.16 -1.59
CA LYS A 30 0.34 -5.43 -0.18
C LYS A 30 0.11 -6.90 0.18
N GLU A 31 -0.98 -7.50 -0.28
CA GLU A 31 -1.29 -8.91 -0.06
C GLU A 31 -0.32 -9.86 -0.78
N GLN A 32 0.03 -9.54 -2.03
CA GLN A 32 0.82 -10.44 -2.88
C GLN A 32 2.32 -10.38 -2.60
N TYR A 33 2.83 -9.23 -2.15
CA TYR A 33 4.25 -9.00 -1.92
C TYR A 33 4.55 -8.74 -0.44
N PRO A 34 4.38 -9.75 0.44
CA PRO A 34 4.49 -9.55 1.88
C PRO A 34 5.90 -9.19 2.36
N ALA A 35 6.93 -9.44 1.55
CA ALA A 35 8.32 -9.07 1.84
C ALA A 35 8.53 -7.54 1.82
N THR A 36 7.63 -6.78 1.18
CA THR A 36 7.65 -5.32 1.10
C THR A 36 6.53 -4.69 1.94
N THR A 37 6.04 -5.37 2.98
CA THR A 37 4.88 -4.97 3.81
C THR A 37 5.01 -3.63 4.52
N SER A 38 6.22 -3.07 4.60
CA SER A 38 6.44 -1.73 5.16
C SER A 38 6.34 -0.60 4.14
N TRP A 39 6.16 -0.91 2.85
CA TRP A 39 6.05 0.11 1.80
C TRP A 39 4.62 0.60 1.69
N THR A 40 4.44 1.90 1.86
CA THR A 40 3.18 2.58 1.55
C THR A 40 2.94 2.63 0.03
N GLU A 41 1.73 3.00 -0.39
CA GLU A 41 1.45 3.28 -1.81
C GLU A 41 2.41 4.32 -2.40
N VAL A 42 2.77 5.34 -1.60
CA VAL A 42 3.75 6.36 -2.00
C VAL A 42 5.13 5.74 -2.21
N ASP A 43 5.56 4.83 -1.33
CA ASP A 43 6.83 4.14 -1.48
C ASP A 43 6.86 3.26 -2.73
N TRP A 44 5.76 2.56 -3.01
CA TRP A 44 5.59 1.77 -4.23
C TRP A 44 5.68 2.62 -5.49
N ASN A 45 4.93 3.73 -5.54
CA ASN A 45 4.95 4.61 -6.70
C ASN A 45 6.32 5.29 -6.89
N ASN A 46 6.99 5.68 -5.81
CA ASN A 46 8.37 6.20 -5.89
C ASN A 46 9.34 5.15 -6.41
N TYR A 47 9.24 3.92 -5.90
CA TYR A 47 10.08 2.80 -6.34
C TYR A 47 9.88 2.51 -7.83
N LEU A 48 8.63 2.39 -8.29
CA LEU A 48 8.31 2.14 -9.69
C LEU A 48 8.75 3.31 -10.58
N GLU A 49 8.61 4.55 -10.14
CA GLU A 49 9.04 5.71 -10.92
C GLU A 49 10.57 5.74 -11.08
N ASP A 50 11.31 5.48 -10.00
CA ASP A 50 12.77 5.48 -9.99
C ASP A 50 13.37 4.29 -10.76
N HIS A 51 12.73 3.12 -10.70
CA HIS A 51 13.28 1.88 -11.26
C HIS A 51 12.72 1.53 -12.64
N TYR A 52 11.46 1.84 -12.92
CA TYR A 52 10.76 1.42 -14.14
C TYR A 52 10.17 2.60 -14.92
N GLY A 53 10.10 3.78 -14.31
CA GLY A 53 9.48 4.97 -14.90
C GLY A 53 7.96 4.85 -15.03
N SER A 54 7.36 4.07 -14.13
CA SER A 54 5.93 3.76 -14.06
C SER A 54 5.37 4.00 -12.65
N GLN A 55 4.06 3.93 -12.50
CA GLN A 55 3.34 3.95 -11.24
C GLN A 55 2.41 2.73 -11.16
N LEU A 56 1.85 2.43 -9.98
CA LEU A 56 0.93 1.29 -9.83
C LEU A 56 -0.27 1.38 -10.78
N ASP A 57 -0.77 2.58 -11.03
CA ASP A 57 -1.92 2.81 -11.90
C ASP A 57 -1.62 2.64 -13.41
N ASP A 58 -0.34 2.56 -13.79
CA ASP A 58 0.08 2.23 -15.15
C ASP A 58 -0.11 0.74 -15.50
N TYR A 59 -0.23 -0.13 -14.49
CA TYR A 59 -0.40 -1.56 -14.66
C TYR A 59 -1.88 -1.93 -14.64
N ALA A 60 -2.34 -2.69 -15.65
CA ALA A 60 -3.73 -3.10 -15.74
C ALA A 60 -4.04 -4.37 -14.93
N THR A 61 -3.02 -5.11 -14.51
CA THR A 61 -3.16 -6.31 -13.66
C THR A 61 -1.90 -6.54 -12.84
N LEU A 62 -2.05 -7.21 -11.70
CA LEU A 62 -0.92 -7.63 -10.87
C LEU A 62 0.05 -8.54 -11.63
N THR A 63 -0.43 -9.34 -12.58
CA THR A 63 0.41 -10.16 -13.46
C THR A 63 1.29 -9.30 -14.38
N GLU A 64 0.79 -8.15 -14.84
CA GLU A 64 1.58 -7.23 -15.67
C GLU A 64 2.67 -6.56 -14.82
N LEU A 65 2.33 -6.15 -13.59
CA LEU A 65 3.30 -5.65 -12.63
C LEU A 65 4.39 -6.71 -12.35
N GLU A 66 3.98 -7.95 -12.04
CA GLU A 66 4.87 -9.08 -11.79
C GLU A 66 5.76 -9.41 -12.99
N GLU A 67 5.25 -9.28 -14.22
CA GLU A 67 6.06 -9.50 -15.44
C GLU A 67 7.20 -8.47 -15.58
N ASP A 68 6.99 -7.25 -15.08
CA ASP A 68 7.95 -6.15 -15.18
C ASP A 68 8.95 -6.15 -14.01
N ILE A 69 8.45 -6.20 -12.77
CA ILE A 69 9.30 -6.13 -11.57
C ILE A 69 9.85 -7.50 -11.14
N GLY A 70 9.17 -8.59 -11.52
CA GLY A 70 9.52 -9.96 -11.11
C GLY A 70 9.07 -10.36 -9.70
N GLU A 71 9.42 -11.58 -9.30
CA GLU A 71 9.13 -12.09 -7.95
C GLU A 71 10.03 -11.43 -6.88
N PRO A 72 9.59 -11.28 -5.62
CA PRO A 72 10.43 -10.79 -4.53
C PRO A 72 11.64 -11.67 -4.31
N ILE A 73 12.78 -11.05 -4.00
CA ILE A 73 14.00 -11.76 -3.67
C ILE A 73 14.69 -11.12 -2.48
N ASP A 74 15.47 -11.91 -1.75
CA ASP A 74 16.35 -11.42 -0.70
C ASP A 74 17.81 -11.74 -1.05
N VAL A 75 18.48 -10.77 -1.68
CA VAL A 75 19.91 -10.86 -2.00
C VAL A 75 20.80 -10.79 -0.75
N ASN A 76 20.24 -10.53 0.43
CA ASN A 76 20.97 -10.54 1.69
C ASN A 76 21.37 -11.94 2.16
N GLN A 77 20.65 -12.96 1.72
CA GLN A 77 20.86 -14.35 2.13
C GLN A 77 21.98 -15.08 1.36
N LEU A 78 22.68 -14.40 0.45
CA LEU A 78 23.82 -14.97 -0.27
C LEU A 78 24.89 -15.56 0.67
N ALA A 79 25.16 -14.88 1.78
CA ALA A 79 26.18 -15.29 2.75
C ALA A 79 25.84 -16.60 3.49
N ASP A 80 24.55 -16.93 3.59
CA ASP A 80 24.06 -18.10 4.32
C ASP A 80 23.88 -19.33 3.40
N GLY A 81 24.08 -19.17 2.09
CA GLY A 81 23.92 -20.23 1.09
C GLY A 81 22.47 -20.69 0.88
N ASN A 82 21.51 -19.96 1.44
CA ASN A 82 20.08 -20.19 1.30
C ASN A 82 19.52 -19.21 0.26
N LEU A 83 19.86 -19.44 -0.99
CA LEU A 83 19.37 -18.60 -2.08
C LEU A 83 17.94 -19.01 -2.46
N ASP A 84 17.11 -17.99 -2.69
CA ASP A 84 15.79 -18.17 -3.30
C ASP A 84 15.93 -18.77 -4.71
N GLN A 85 14.94 -19.56 -5.13
CA GLN A 85 14.95 -20.21 -6.44
C GLN A 85 15.03 -19.17 -7.58
N ASN A 86 14.39 -18.00 -7.42
CA ASN A 86 14.44 -16.93 -8.40
C ASN A 86 15.87 -16.38 -8.59
N VAL A 87 16.63 -16.29 -7.50
CA VAL A 87 18.04 -15.88 -7.57
C VAL A 87 18.87 -16.96 -8.26
N LEU A 88 18.61 -18.24 -7.98
CA LEU A 88 19.29 -19.36 -8.66
C LEU A 88 19.02 -19.38 -10.17
N ASP A 89 17.78 -19.10 -10.58
CA ASP A 89 17.40 -19.04 -11.99
C ASP A 89 18.09 -17.88 -12.71
N ILE A 90 18.27 -16.73 -12.04
CA ILE A 90 19.05 -15.60 -12.57
C ILE A 90 20.53 -15.98 -12.69
N ILE A 91 21.11 -16.61 -11.67
CA ILE A 91 22.50 -17.08 -11.69
C ILE A 91 22.74 -18.01 -12.88
N GLU A 92 21.83 -18.97 -13.11
CA GLU A 92 21.89 -19.88 -14.26
C GLU A 92 21.76 -19.12 -15.60
N ARG A 93 20.84 -18.15 -15.68
CA ARG A 93 20.62 -17.34 -16.89
C ARG A 93 21.83 -16.51 -17.31
N TYR A 94 22.58 -16.00 -16.34
CA TYR A 94 23.78 -15.20 -16.57
C TYR A 94 25.06 -16.04 -16.68
N ASP A 95 24.94 -17.38 -16.65
CA ASP A 95 26.07 -18.33 -16.63
C ASP A 95 27.12 -17.93 -15.58
N MET A 96 26.65 -17.49 -14.41
CA MET A 96 27.50 -17.07 -13.32
C MET A 96 27.40 -18.04 -12.14
N ASP A 97 28.35 -17.99 -11.22
CA ASP A 97 28.25 -18.71 -9.95
C ASP A 97 27.90 -17.77 -8.78
N THR A 98 27.61 -18.36 -7.61
CA THR A 98 27.25 -17.60 -6.41
C THR A 98 28.36 -16.67 -5.91
N SER A 99 29.63 -17.00 -6.21
CA SER A 99 30.78 -16.18 -5.83
C SER A 99 30.91 -14.98 -6.77
N GLU A 100 30.63 -15.17 -8.05
CA GLU A 100 30.56 -14.08 -9.03
C GLU A 100 29.42 -13.12 -8.73
N LEU A 101 28.23 -13.63 -8.38
CA LEU A 101 27.11 -12.79 -7.96
C LEU A 101 27.45 -12.03 -6.67
N ALA A 102 28.06 -12.68 -5.68
CA ALA A 102 28.49 -12.03 -4.45
C ALA A 102 29.51 -10.91 -4.73
N ALA A 103 30.48 -11.15 -5.61
CA ALA A 103 31.48 -10.15 -5.99
C ALA A 103 30.84 -8.95 -6.71
N PHE A 104 29.89 -9.22 -7.61
CA PHE A 104 29.11 -8.17 -8.27
C PHE A 104 28.33 -7.32 -7.24
N LEU A 105 27.61 -7.97 -6.32
CA LEU A 105 26.83 -7.29 -5.29
C LEU A 105 27.69 -6.54 -4.26
N GLU A 106 28.95 -6.92 -4.06
CA GLU A 106 29.90 -6.20 -3.19
C GLU A 106 30.42 -4.91 -3.87
N GLU A 107 30.53 -4.90 -5.20
CA GLU A 107 30.91 -3.72 -5.98
C GLU A 107 29.70 -2.82 -6.31
N TYR A 108 28.49 -3.39 -6.32
CA TYR A 108 27.26 -2.67 -6.57
C TYR A 108 26.81 -1.89 -5.33
N ASP A 109 27.07 -0.57 -5.34
CA ASP A 109 26.81 0.34 -4.21
C ASP A 109 25.33 0.39 -3.77
N ASN A 110 24.38 -0.10 -4.59
CA ASN A 110 22.93 -0.04 -4.36
C ASN A 110 22.31 -1.41 -4.11
N ARG A 111 23.04 -2.34 -3.49
CA ARG A 111 22.51 -3.68 -3.14
C ARG A 111 21.22 -3.62 -2.33
N ASP A 112 21.09 -2.62 -1.44
CA ASP A 112 19.90 -2.44 -0.61
C ASP A 112 18.64 -2.06 -1.41
N ASN A 113 18.80 -1.67 -2.68
CA ASN A 113 17.70 -1.32 -3.60
C ASN A 113 17.26 -2.52 -4.47
N ILE A 114 17.77 -3.73 -4.19
CA ILE A 114 17.37 -4.94 -4.93
C ILE A 114 16.30 -5.65 -4.10
N HIS A 115 15.04 -5.41 -4.46
CA HIS A 115 13.87 -5.98 -3.79
C HIS A 115 13.23 -7.11 -4.59
N PHE A 116 13.30 -7.03 -5.92
CA PHE A 116 12.68 -7.98 -6.83
C PHE A 116 13.68 -8.56 -7.84
N ALA A 117 13.29 -9.68 -8.45
CA ALA A 117 14.08 -10.34 -9.49
C ALA A 117 14.42 -9.40 -10.66
N GLY A 118 13.50 -8.50 -11.04
CA GLY A 118 13.71 -7.48 -12.05
C GLY A 118 14.82 -6.49 -11.69
N ASP A 119 14.90 -6.07 -10.42
CA ASP A 119 15.99 -5.19 -9.95
C ASP A 119 17.36 -5.84 -10.14
N LEU A 120 17.46 -7.13 -9.80
CA LEU A 120 18.73 -7.85 -9.92
C LEU A 120 19.13 -8.02 -11.39
N VAL A 121 18.18 -8.39 -12.26
CA VAL A 121 18.41 -8.49 -13.70
C VAL A 121 18.89 -7.15 -14.27
N LYS A 122 18.20 -6.06 -13.94
CA LYS A 122 18.56 -4.71 -14.37
C LYS A 122 19.95 -4.31 -13.88
N ALA A 123 20.27 -4.55 -12.61
CA ALA A 123 21.58 -4.27 -12.05
C ALA A 123 22.69 -5.04 -12.77
N LEU A 124 22.49 -6.32 -13.06
CA LEU A 124 23.44 -7.15 -13.80
C LEU A 124 23.67 -6.62 -15.23
N ASP A 125 22.60 -6.24 -15.92
CA ASP A 125 22.66 -5.66 -17.26
C ASP A 125 23.40 -4.30 -17.27
N GLU A 126 23.12 -3.43 -16.30
CA GLU A 126 23.81 -2.15 -16.11
C GLU A 126 25.29 -2.34 -15.75
N GLY A 127 25.60 -3.40 -15.00
CA GLY A 127 26.96 -3.87 -14.70
C GLY A 127 27.71 -4.45 -15.91
N GLY A 128 27.03 -4.60 -17.05
CA GLY A 128 27.60 -5.16 -18.28
C GLY A 128 27.79 -6.67 -18.24
N ILE A 129 27.11 -7.37 -17.31
CA ILE A 129 27.04 -8.83 -17.31
C ILE A 129 25.93 -9.20 -18.30
N VAL A 130 26.26 -10.00 -19.31
CA VAL A 130 25.32 -10.34 -20.39
C VAL A 130 24.92 -11.81 -20.25
N GLY A 131 23.63 -12.08 -20.05
CA GLY A 131 23.15 -13.45 -19.97
C GLY A 131 23.15 -14.20 -21.30
N GLU A 132 23.15 -15.53 -21.24
CA GLU A 132 23.28 -16.42 -22.42
C GLU A 132 22.16 -16.21 -23.46
N ASN A 133 21.04 -15.60 -23.07
CA ASN A 133 19.88 -15.33 -23.93
C ASN A 133 19.67 -13.83 -24.26
N GLY A 134 20.55 -12.94 -23.81
CA GLY A 134 20.43 -11.49 -24.04
C GLY A 134 20.96 -11.07 -25.41
N SER A 135 20.20 -11.26 -26.48
CA SER A 135 20.43 -10.51 -27.72
C SER A 135 19.74 -9.14 -27.62
N ASP A 136 20.53 -8.10 -27.37
CA ASP A 136 20.49 -6.81 -28.07
C ASP A 136 19.09 -6.17 -28.22
N ASP A 137 18.53 -5.63 -27.14
CA ASP A 137 17.42 -4.65 -27.19
C ASP A 137 17.72 -3.42 -26.32
N SER A 138 18.98 -2.95 -26.34
CA SER A 138 19.32 -1.60 -25.89
C SER A 138 18.86 -0.58 -26.92
N ASN A 139 17.55 -0.32 -26.98
CA ASN A 139 17.02 0.91 -27.57
C ASN A 139 17.14 2.03 -26.54
N GLY A 140 18.35 2.59 -26.43
CA GLY A 140 18.66 3.69 -25.52
C GLY A 140 17.85 4.94 -25.84
N ASN A 141 17.12 5.43 -24.84
CA ASN A 141 16.72 6.84 -24.76
C ASN A 141 17.65 7.55 -23.77
N ALA A 142 18.91 7.73 -24.18
CA ALA A 142 19.83 8.62 -23.50
C ALA A 142 19.53 10.06 -23.96
N GLY A 143 18.82 10.81 -23.11
CA GLY A 143 18.71 12.26 -23.24
C GLY A 143 20.10 12.90 -23.15
N SER A 144 20.63 13.34 -24.29
CA SER A 144 21.84 14.15 -24.37
C SER A 144 21.66 15.22 -25.43
N ASP A 145 20.98 16.30 -25.04
CA ASP A 145 20.81 17.48 -25.87
C ASP A 145 22.00 18.42 -25.68
N ASN A 146 22.93 18.37 -26.64
CA ASN A 146 23.95 19.39 -26.87
C ASN A 146 24.37 19.33 -28.34
N ASN A 147 23.75 20.11 -29.23
CA ASN A 147 24.54 20.91 -30.19
C ASN A 147 23.73 22.01 -30.89
N GLU A 148 24.45 23.11 -31.07
CA GLU A 148 24.15 24.30 -31.82
C GLU A 148 23.91 24.06 -33.32
N GLY A 149 23.03 24.89 -33.89
CA GLY A 149 23.29 25.59 -35.15
C GLY A 149 23.24 24.80 -36.48
N LEU A 150 22.24 25.10 -37.31
CA LEU A 150 22.39 25.88 -38.55
C LEU A 150 21.18 25.69 -39.49
N ILE A 151 20.47 26.80 -39.71
CA ILE A 151 19.93 27.32 -40.97
C ILE A 151 19.71 26.31 -42.12
N SER A 152 18.45 26.13 -42.52
CA SER A 152 18.10 26.24 -43.94
C SER A 152 16.66 26.68 -44.10
N ASP A 153 16.50 27.83 -44.72
CA ASP A 153 15.29 28.33 -45.33
C ASP A 153 14.62 27.26 -46.20
N ASN A 154 13.29 27.16 -46.14
CA ASN A 154 12.53 26.94 -47.36
C ASN A 154 11.11 27.47 -47.21
N ASP A 155 10.85 28.53 -47.97
CA ASP A 155 9.55 29.09 -48.28
C ASP A 155 8.63 28.01 -48.89
N ASN A 156 7.36 27.97 -48.47
CA ASN A 156 6.31 27.75 -49.45
C ASN A 156 5.02 28.45 -49.04
N GLU A 157 4.62 29.35 -49.93
CA GLU A 157 3.45 30.21 -49.88
C GLU A 157 2.14 29.44 -50.03
N GLY A 158 1.13 29.93 -49.32
CA GLY A 158 -0.18 30.21 -49.89
C GLY A 158 -1.16 29.04 -50.05
N ASN A 159 -2.29 29.11 -49.34
CA ASN A 159 -3.52 29.53 -50.02
C ASN A 159 -4.60 30.00 -49.04
N ASP A 160 -5.25 31.07 -49.45
CA ASP A 160 -6.28 31.87 -48.81
C ASP A 160 -7.69 31.27 -48.95
N SER A 161 -8.57 31.70 -48.05
CA SER A 161 -10.05 31.90 -48.12
C SER A 161 -10.70 31.38 -46.84
N ASN A 162 -11.18 32.19 -45.88
CA ASN A 162 -11.99 33.41 -45.90
C ASN A 162 -13.37 33.26 -46.56
N GLN A 163 -14.42 33.13 -45.74
CA GLN A 163 -15.63 33.98 -45.65
C GLN A 163 -16.77 33.17 -44.98
N ASN A 164 -17.22 33.52 -43.77
CA ASN A 164 -18.13 34.63 -43.40
C ASN A 164 -19.61 34.18 -43.40
N SER A 165 -20.31 34.33 -42.26
CA SER A 165 -21.57 35.12 -42.15
C SER A 165 -22.39 34.80 -40.89
N ASP A 166 -22.45 35.78 -39.99
CA ASP A 166 -23.64 36.45 -39.46
C ASP A 166 -24.83 35.70 -38.78
N ALA A 167 -25.00 36.07 -37.51
CA ALA A 167 -26.12 36.81 -36.91
C ALA A 167 -27.50 36.16 -36.68
N ALA A 168 -27.89 36.10 -35.40
CA ALA A 168 -29.18 36.55 -34.82
C ALA A 168 -29.11 36.36 -33.29
N VAL A 169 -28.97 37.39 -32.46
CA VAL A 169 -30.03 38.25 -31.91
C VAL A 169 -31.31 37.48 -31.56
N THR A 170 -31.54 37.25 -30.27
CA THR A 170 -32.87 37.31 -29.64
C THR A 170 -32.70 37.67 -28.17
N GLU A 171 -33.16 38.88 -27.82
CA GLU A 171 -33.46 39.32 -26.46
C GLU A 171 -34.61 38.49 -25.88
N ASN A 172 -34.59 38.21 -24.57
CA ASN A 172 -35.77 38.33 -23.73
C ASN A 172 -35.40 38.52 -22.25
N ASN A 173 -35.84 39.66 -21.73
CA ASN A 173 -35.82 40.10 -20.33
C ASN A 173 -36.90 39.39 -19.50
N ASN A 174 -36.62 39.13 -18.22
CA ASN A 174 -37.46 39.47 -17.04
C ASN A 174 -36.74 38.96 -15.76
N GLU A 175 -36.14 39.82 -14.93
CA GLU A 175 -36.75 40.60 -13.82
C GLU A 175 -37.37 39.78 -12.68
N ASN A 176 -36.65 39.64 -11.55
CA ASN A 176 -37.02 40.11 -10.18
C ASN A 176 -35.91 39.70 -9.18
N ASN A 177 -35.07 40.61 -8.65
CA ASN A 177 -35.28 41.49 -7.49
C ASN A 177 -35.52 40.68 -6.18
N THR A 178 -34.65 40.69 -5.17
CA THR A 178 -34.61 41.75 -4.15
C THR A 178 -33.34 41.69 -3.29
N THR A 179 -32.78 42.88 -3.10
CA THR A 179 -31.74 43.40 -2.20
C THR A 179 -31.77 42.98 -0.72
N ASN A 180 -30.60 42.95 -0.09
CA ASN A 180 -30.29 43.80 1.08
C ASN A 180 -28.77 43.94 1.29
N GLU A 181 -28.24 45.12 1.00
CA GLU A 181 -27.01 45.64 1.60
C GLU A 181 -27.39 46.44 2.86
N THR A 182 -26.60 46.32 3.93
CA THR A 182 -26.35 47.44 4.85
C THR A 182 -24.96 47.28 5.47
N ASP A 183 -24.09 48.24 5.14
CA ASP A 183 -22.75 48.46 5.70
C ASP A 183 -22.74 48.73 7.21
N ALA A 184 -21.68 48.29 7.91
CA ALA A 184 -20.61 49.17 8.44
C ALA A 184 -19.90 48.59 9.70
N ASN A 185 -18.64 48.17 9.48
CA ASN A 185 -17.43 48.44 10.25
C ASN A 185 -17.47 48.41 11.81
N SER A 186 -16.78 47.42 12.39
CA SER A 186 -16.00 47.58 13.62
C SER A 186 -14.84 46.58 13.64
N GLN A 187 -13.63 47.11 13.77
CA GLN A 187 -12.44 46.35 14.14
C GLN A 187 -12.60 45.80 15.56
N ASN A 188 -12.19 44.54 15.74
CA ASN A 188 -11.36 44.01 16.83
C ASN A 188 -11.86 42.66 17.39
N GLU A 189 -10.89 41.79 17.58
CA GLU A 189 -10.90 40.45 18.20
C GLU A 189 -11.25 39.25 17.32
N ALA A 190 -10.19 38.53 16.96
CA ALA A 190 -10.18 37.14 16.54
C ALA A 190 -11.01 36.31 17.54
N THR A 191 -12.22 35.99 17.14
CA THR A 191 -12.96 34.84 17.65
C THR A 191 -13.22 33.99 16.43
N THR A 192 -12.25 33.15 16.07
CA THR A 192 -12.49 32.01 15.20
C THR A 192 -13.50 31.15 15.94
N THR A 193 -14.78 31.34 15.63
CA THR A 193 -15.80 30.36 15.96
C THR A 193 -15.47 29.15 15.09
N ASN A 194 -14.73 28.21 15.70
CA ASN A 194 -14.32 26.92 15.13
C ASN A 194 -15.56 26.04 14.87
N ALA A 195 -16.51 26.49 14.06
CA ALA A 195 -17.56 25.61 13.55
C ALA A 195 -16.90 24.36 12.92
N LEU A 196 -17.63 23.24 12.85
CA LEU A 196 -17.20 22.05 12.13
C LEU A 196 -16.68 22.49 10.75
N ASP A 197 -15.37 22.35 10.56
CA ASP A 197 -14.70 22.82 9.36
C ASP A 197 -14.85 21.73 8.31
N GLU A 198 -15.71 21.99 7.32
CA GLU A 198 -16.03 21.04 6.25
C GLU A 198 -14.78 20.67 5.44
N ASP A 199 -13.88 21.63 5.21
CA ASP A 199 -12.62 21.38 4.49
C ASP A 199 -11.72 20.45 5.31
N GLN A 200 -11.65 20.67 6.63
CA GLN A 200 -10.87 19.82 7.53
C GLN A 200 -11.43 18.39 7.63
N LEU A 201 -12.76 18.25 7.67
CA LEU A 201 -13.44 16.96 7.65
C LEU A 201 -13.13 16.20 6.36
N GLU A 202 -13.21 16.89 5.22
CA GLU A 202 -12.96 16.31 3.91
C GLU A 202 -11.51 15.83 3.77
N GLU A 203 -10.53 16.67 4.12
CA GLU A 203 -9.11 16.34 4.01
C GLU A 203 -8.66 15.26 5.02
N THR A 204 -9.20 15.29 6.23
CA THR A 204 -8.71 14.39 7.31
C THR A 204 -9.35 13.00 7.24
N TYR A 205 -10.63 12.90 6.89
CA TYR A 205 -11.37 11.64 6.96
C TYR A 205 -11.97 11.20 5.64
N LEU A 206 -12.68 12.07 4.92
CA LEU A 206 -13.47 11.64 3.77
C LEU A 206 -12.59 11.25 2.57
N VAL A 207 -11.63 12.09 2.20
CA VAL A 207 -10.74 11.82 1.07
C VAL A 207 -9.87 10.59 1.30
N PRO A 208 -9.20 10.42 2.47
CA PRO A 208 -8.40 9.22 2.73
C PRO A 208 -9.21 7.92 2.74
N LEU A 209 -10.46 7.96 3.22
CA LEU A 209 -11.34 6.79 3.24
C LEU A 209 -12.06 6.55 1.90
N GLY A 210 -12.03 7.52 0.98
CA GLY A 210 -12.85 7.52 -0.21
C GLY A 210 -14.36 7.59 0.09
N TRP A 211 -14.73 8.10 1.26
CA TRP A 211 -16.12 8.17 1.73
C TRP A 211 -16.78 9.49 1.38
N THR A 212 -18.09 9.43 1.19
CA THR A 212 -18.96 10.59 1.13
C THR A 212 -19.38 11.03 2.54
N VAL A 213 -19.85 12.28 2.67
CA VAL A 213 -20.44 12.80 3.91
C VAL A 213 -21.57 11.91 4.43
N ASP A 214 -22.38 11.33 3.53
CA ASP A 214 -23.48 10.45 3.90
C ASP A 214 -22.97 9.11 4.47
N GLU A 215 -21.91 8.55 3.89
CA GLU A 215 -21.27 7.32 4.39
C GLU A 215 -20.62 7.54 5.76
N PHE A 216 -19.93 8.66 5.95
CA PHE A 216 -19.36 9.02 7.26
C PHE A 216 -20.45 9.27 8.32
N ASN A 217 -21.56 9.92 7.97
CA ASN A 217 -22.71 10.04 8.87
C ASN A 217 -23.33 8.68 9.22
N GLN A 218 -23.42 7.77 8.25
CA GLN A 218 -23.91 6.41 8.50
C GLN A 218 -22.98 5.68 9.48
N TYR A 219 -21.66 5.81 9.28
CA TYR A 219 -20.66 5.28 10.19
C TYR A 219 -20.83 5.79 11.62
N LEU A 220 -20.97 7.11 11.81
CA LEU A 220 -21.21 7.71 13.12
C LEU A 220 -22.51 7.19 13.76
N SER A 221 -23.56 7.02 12.95
CA SER A 221 -24.84 6.54 13.46
C SER A 221 -24.77 5.07 13.89
N ASP A 222 -24.02 4.23 13.18
CA ASP A 222 -23.95 2.80 13.45
C ASP A 222 -23.04 2.48 14.64
N ASN A 223 -21.94 3.24 14.82
CA ASN A 223 -20.94 2.97 15.85
C ASN A 223 -21.10 3.85 17.10
N TYR A 224 -21.59 5.08 16.97
CA TYR A 224 -21.63 6.08 18.04
C TYR A 224 -23.03 6.61 18.36
N GLU A 225 -24.07 6.13 17.66
CA GLU A 225 -25.45 6.61 17.78
C GLU A 225 -25.60 8.14 17.59
N THR A 226 -24.74 8.75 16.77
CA THR A 226 -24.63 10.21 16.58
C THR A 226 -24.50 10.58 15.09
N ASP A 227 -24.56 11.86 14.76
CA ASP A 227 -24.31 12.36 13.40
C ASP A 227 -23.45 13.64 13.39
N LEU A 228 -22.97 14.06 12.22
CA LEU A 228 -22.11 15.24 12.09
C LEU A 228 -22.72 16.52 12.67
N ASN A 229 -24.05 16.65 12.75
CA ASN A 229 -24.71 17.83 13.31
C ASN A 229 -24.67 17.86 14.84
N ASP A 230 -24.34 16.75 15.50
CA ASP A 230 -24.13 16.70 16.94
C ASP A 230 -22.81 17.36 17.37
N TYR A 231 -21.88 17.56 16.41
CA TYR A 231 -20.58 18.18 16.66
C TYR A 231 -20.58 19.65 16.25
N THR A 232 -20.13 20.50 17.16
CA THR A 232 -19.96 21.93 16.87
C THR A 232 -18.56 22.25 16.37
N LEU A 233 -17.54 21.48 16.77
CA LEU A 233 -16.14 21.68 16.44
C LEU A 233 -15.57 20.39 15.84
N PHE A 234 -14.69 20.47 14.83
CA PHE A 234 -13.97 19.30 14.29
C PHE A 234 -13.20 18.54 15.39
N LYS A 235 -12.62 19.28 16.33
CA LYS A 235 -11.91 18.68 17.47
C LYS A 235 -12.81 17.80 18.35
N ASP A 236 -14.10 18.11 18.46
CA ASP A 236 -15.03 17.30 19.27
C ASP A 236 -15.34 15.98 18.53
N LEU A 237 -15.47 16.03 17.21
CA LEU A 237 -15.57 14.84 16.36
C LEU A 237 -14.29 13.99 16.45
N GLU A 238 -13.11 14.60 16.25
CA GLU A 238 -11.81 13.93 16.33
C GLU A 238 -11.56 13.30 17.71
N ALA A 239 -12.07 13.91 18.79
CA ALA A 239 -11.97 13.33 20.12
C ALA A 239 -12.86 12.09 20.32
N GLU A 240 -13.94 11.97 19.54
CA GLU A 240 -14.86 10.84 19.59
C GLU A 240 -14.36 9.68 18.71
N VAL A 241 -14.11 9.94 17.43
CA VAL A 241 -13.68 8.88 16.49
C VAL A 241 -12.18 8.60 16.54
N GLY A 242 -11.37 9.60 16.88
CA GLY A 242 -9.91 9.48 16.89
C GLY A 242 -9.25 9.67 15.51
N PRO A 243 -7.93 9.44 15.43
CA PRO A 243 -7.21 9.48 14.15
C PRO A 243 -7.51 8.24 13.31
N LEU A 244 -7.33 8.36 11.99
CA LEU A 244 -7.33 7.20 11.09
C LEU A 244 -6.22 6.23 11.46
N ILE A 245 -6.48 4.94 11.25
CA ILE A 245 -5.48 3.89 11.41
C ILE A 245 -4.41 4.03 10.34
N THR A 246 -3.15 3.93 10.75
CA THR A 246 -1.97 3.83 9.91
C THR A 246 -1.11 2.67 10.40
N ASP A 247 -0.28 2.08 9.53
CA ASP A 247 0.58 0.95 9.94
C ASP A 247 1.46 1.32 11.16
N GLU A 248 1.91 2.59 11.26
CA GLU A 248 2.69 3.08 12.41
C GLU A 248 1.87 3.14 13.69
N ASN A 249 0.68 3.77 13.67
CA ASN A 249 -0.11 3.95 14.89
C ASN A 249 -0.84 2.67 15.33
N GLU A 250 -1.12 1.76 14.40
CA GLU A 250 -1.67 0.44 14.69
C GLU A 250 -0.65 -0.40 15.45
N LEU A 251 0.60 -0.44 14.99
CA LEU A 251 1.68 -1.13 15.68
C LEU A 251 1.94 -0.57 17.08
N GLU A 252 1.85 0.75 17.26
CA GLU A 252 1.95 1.38 18.58
C GLU A 252 0.85 0.89 19.53
N VAL A 253 -0.40 0.77 19.05
CA VAL A 253 -1.51 0.24 19.85
C VAL A 253 -1.32 -1.24 20.13
N ILE A 254 -0.94 -2.05 19.15
CA ILE A 254 -0.65 -3.48 19.34
C ILE A 254 0.41 -3.67 20.45
N GLU A 255 1.48 -2.87 20.45
CA GLU A 255 2.51 -2.90 21.49
C GLU A 255 1.99 -2.42 22.86
N GLU A 256 1.11 -1.41 22.89
CA GLU A 256 0.47 -0.90 24.12
C GLU A 256 -0.27 -2.01 24.89
N TYR A 257 -0.95 -2.90 24.18
CA TYR A 257 -1.65 -4.06 24.74
C TYR A 257 -0.72 -5.28 24.96
N GLY A 258 0.57 -5.15 24.63
CA GLY A 258 1.56 -6.21 24.80
C GLY A 258 1.37 -7.38 23.83
N LEU A 259 0.77 -7.12 22.68
CA LEU A 259 0.53 -8.10 21.62
C LEU A 259 1.64 -8.03 20.57
N THR A 260 1.85 -9.14 19.86
CA THR A 260 2.53 -9.16 18.56
C THR A 260 1.51 -9.01 17.43
N PRO A 261 1.91 -8.63 16.20
CA PRO A 261 0.98 -8.56 15.06
C PRO A 261 0.19 -9.86 14.83
N GLU A 262 0.84 -11.02 14.98
CA GLU A 262 0.17 -12.33 14.87
C GLU A 262 -0.85 -12.56 16.00
N GLU A 263 -0.51 -12.19 17.24
CA GLU A 263 -1.44 -12.32 18.38
C GLU A 263 -2.63 -11.35 18.26
N TYR A 264 -2.40 -10.17 17.69
CA TYR A 264 -3.43 -9.19 17.40
C TYR A 264 -4.45 -9.73 16.37
N GLU A 265 -3.99 -10.25 15.23
CA GLU A 265 -4.88 -10.85 14.23
C GLU A 265 -5.66 -12.04 14.80
N ILE A 266 -5.01 -12.89 15.60
CA ILE A 266 -5.67 -14.01 16.27
C ILE A 266 -6.75 -13.49 17.24
N LEU A 267 -6.45 -12.45 18.01
CA LEU A 267 -7.39 -11.88 18.98
C LEU A 267 -8.65 -11.35 18.29
N LEU A 268 -8.50 -10.57 17.21
CA LEU A 268 -9.65 -10.07 16.44
C LEU A 268 -10.46 -11.23 15.84
N ALA A 269 -9.77 -12.22 15.26
CA ALA A 269 -10.41 -13.37 14.64
C ALA A 269 -11.23 -14.22 15.63
N GLU A 270 -10.88 -14.24 16.93
CA GLU A 270 -11.67 -14.91 17.97
C GLU A 270 -13.07 -14.28 18.15
N TYR A 271 -13.20 -12.99 17.87
CA TYR A 271 -14.46 -12.24 17.87
C TYR A 271 -15.12 -12.16 16.50
N GLY A 272 -14.51 -12.78 15.48
CA GLY A 272 -15.03 -12.80 14.12
C GLY A 272 -14.70 -11.55 13.31
N GLU A 273 -13.66 -10.82 13.74
CA GLU A 273 -13.22 -9.56 13.15
C GLU A 273 -11.80 -9.69 12.58
N SER A 274 -11.39 -8.67 11.84
CA SER A 274 -10.11 -8.55 11.17
C SER A 274 -9.59 -7.11 11.28
N PRO A 275 -8.27 -6.87 11.10
CA PRO A 275 -7.73 -5.51 11.14
C PRO A 275 -8.44 -4.53 10.19
N ASP A 276 -8.87 -5.02 9.02
CA ASP A 276 -9.57 -4.23 8.00
C ASP A 276 -10.99 -3.80 8.39
N ASP A 277 -11.56 -4.35 9.47
CA ASP A 277 -12.88 -3.94 9.97
C ASP A 277 -12.84 -2.58 10.69
N TYR A 278 -11.64 -2.02 10.92
CA TYR A 278 -11.42 -0.79 11.66
C TYR A 278 -10.90 0.33 10.76
N TYR A 279 -11.47 1.53 10.92
CA TYR A 279 -11.00 2.74 10.22
C TYR A 279 -10.31 3.72 11.15
N PHE A 280 -10.73 3.79 12.42
CA PHE A 280 -10.19 4.73 13.40
C PHE A 280 -9.56 4.01 14.59
N LEU A 281 -8.51 4.64 15.11
CA LEU A 281 -7.72 4.09 16.20
C LEU A 281 -8.51 3.98 17.50
N ASN A 282 -9.54 4.81 17.69
CA ASN A 282 -10.35 4.78 18.90
C ASN A 282 -11.26 3.54 18.92
N ASP A 283 -11.87 3.19 17.79
CA ASP A 283 -12.65 1.95 17.63
C ASP A 283 -11.77 0.72 17.91
N LEU A 284 -10.57 0.69 17.32
CA LEU A 284 -9.63 -0.40 17.54
C LEU A 284 -9.25 -0.54 19.02
N ARG A 285 -8.93 0.57 19.68
CA ARG A 285 -8.60 0.58 21.12
C ARG A 285 -9.76 0.13 21.98
N GLU A 286 -10.98 0.57 21.67
CA GLU A 286 -12.16 0.16 22.44
C GLU A 286 -12.38 -1.35 22.34
N SER A 287 -12.28 -1.91 21.14
CA SER A 287 -12.37 -3.36 20.93
C SER A 287 -11.25 -4.11 21.66
N LEU A 288 -10.00 -3.66 21.56
CA LEU A 288 -8.89 -4.28 22.26
C LEU A 288 -9.02 -4.18 23.78
N ASP A 289 -9.51 -3.06 24.32
CA ASP A 289 -9.84 -2.92 25.74
C ASP A 289 -10.90 -3.94 26.17
N TYR A 290 -11.97 -4.08 25.38
CA TYR A 290 -13.02 -5.06 25.63
C TYR A 290 -12.47 -6.50 25.60
N TYR A 291 -11.72 -6.88 24.56
CA TYR A 291 -11.20 -8.24 24.39
C TYR A 291 -10.14 -8.63 25.41
N THR A 292 -9.37 -7.66 25.90
CA THR A 292 -8.30 -7.89 26.87
C THR A 292 -8.73 -7.64 28.32
N SER A 293 -9.96 -7.16 28.53
CA SER A 293 -10.52 -6.97 29.86
C SER A 293 -10.71 -8.30 30.61
N ASP A 294 -10.42 -8.30 31.92
CA ASP A 294 -10.57 -9.47 32.81
C ASP A 294 -12.04 -9.87 33.06
N GLU A 295 -13.01 -9.12 32.52
CA GLU A 295 -14.44 -9.41 32.59
C GLU A 295 -14.97 -9.71 31.18
N PRO A 296 -14.86 -10.96 30.69
CA PRO A 296 -15.60 -11.35 29.50
C PRO A 296 -17.07 -11.40 29.92
N GLU A 297 -17.80 -10.28 29.81
CA GLU A 297 -19.25 -10.35 29.76
C GLU A 297 -19.58 -11.29 28.60
N GLU A 298 -20.26 -12.37 28.97
CA GLU A 298 -20.69 -13.45 28.10
C GLU A 298 -21.09 -12.87 26.74
N ALA A 299 -20.23 -13.04 25.73
CA ALA A 299 -20.57 -12.83 24.34
C ALA A 299 -21.72 -13.79 24.04
N GLY A 300 -22.92 -13.30 24.31
CA GLY A 300 -24.15 -14.04 24.22
C GLY A 300 -24.35 -14.32 22.76
N THR A 301 -23.90 -15.50 22.31
CA THR A 301 -24.34 -16.05 21.04
C THR A 301 -25.86 -15.88 20.99
N GLU A 302 -26.42 -15.38 19.88
CA GLU A 302 -27.86 -15.12 19.69
C GLU A 302 -28.77 -16.37 19.84
N LYS A 303 -28.28 -17.44 20.47
CA LYS A 303 -29.02 -18.65 20.81
C LYS A 303 -28.78 -19.18 22.22
N GLY A 304 -28.49 -18.33 23.22
CA GLY A 304 -28.77 -18.60 24.63
C GLY A 304 -28.40 -20.01 25.14
N GLY A 305 -27.25 -20.52 24.71
CA GLY A 305 -26.70 -21.78 25.18
C GLY A 305 -25.55 -21.48 26.13
N ASP A 306 -25.72 -21.81 27.41
CA ASP A 306 -24.63 -21.76 28.39
C ASP A 306 -23.39 -22.44 27.81
N MET A 307 -22.31 -21.67 27.64
CA MET A 307 -21.03 -22.21 27.19
C MET A 307 -20.41 -22.98 28.37
N PRO A 308 -19.92 -24.22 28.19
CA PRO A 308 -19.29 -24.95 29.28
C PRO A 308 -18.02 -24.22 29.76
N ASP A 309 -17.83 -24.15 31.09
CA ASP A 309 -16.75 -23.48 31.86
C ASP A 309 -15.28 -23.83 31.46
N THR A 310 -15.06 -24.44 30.31
CA THR A 310 -13.76 -24.86 29.79
C THR A 310 -13.15 -23.89 28.76
N ALA A 311 -13.90 -22.90 28.26
CA ALA A 311 -13.41 -21.95 27.26
C ALA A 311 -12.67 -20.74 27.86
N THR A 312 -13.01 -20.30 29.09
CA THR A 312 -12.41 -19.13 29.76
C THR A 312 -10.93 -19.30 30.15
N ASN A 313 -10.36 -20.51 30.02
CA ASN A 313 -8.93 -20.73 30.26
C ASN A 313 -8.11 -20.89 28.95
N SER A 314 -8.73 -20.80 27.77
CA SER A 314 -8.06 -21.04 26.49
C SER A 314 -6.96 -20.01 26.21
N LEU A 315 -7.17 -18.73 26.50
CA LEU A 315 -6.16 -17.67 26.39
C LEU A 315 -4.88 -17.99 27.20
N ALA A 316 -5.05 -18.44 28.45
CA ALA A 316 -3.92 -18.86 29.29
C ALA A 316 -3.20 -20.11 28.74
N TYR A 317 -3.91 -21.03 28.06
CA TYR A 317 -3.31 -22.22 27.45
C TYR A 317 -2.67 -21.95 26.08
N VAL A 318 -3.17 -21.00 25.30
CA VAL A 318 -2.57 -20.55 24.03
C VAL A 318 -1.27 -19.78 24.31
N LEU A 319 -1.28 -18.85 25.27
CA LEU A 319 -0.07 -18.14 25.71
C LEU A 319 0.97 -19.07 26.37
N LEU A 320 0.53 -20.07 27.15
CA LEU A 320 1.42 -21.15 27.62
C LEU A 320 1.94 -22.04 26.48
N GLY A 321 1.15 -22.22 25.42
CA GLY A 321 1.51 -23.00 24.24
C GLY A 321 2.62 -22.32 23.43
N ALA A 322 2.45 -21.03 23.11
CA ALA A 322 3.43 -20.24 22.38
C ALA A 322 4.75 -20.08 23.16
N GLY A 323 4.68 -19.85 24.47
CA GLY A 323 5.85 -19.74 25.35
C GLY A 323 6.69 -21.03 25.46
N LEU A 324 6.11 -22.22 25.23
CA LEU A 324 6.84 -23.48 25.27
C LEU A 324 7.59 -23.80 23.96
N ILE A 325 7.16 -23.25 22.82
CA ILE A 325 7.80 -23.48 21.51
C ILE A 325 9.14 -22.72 21.44
N THR A 326 9.20 -21.49 21.96
CA THR A 326 10.43 -20.67 21.99
C THR A 326 11.51 -21.26 22.90
N LEU A 327 11.14 -21.80 24.06
CA LEU A 327 12.07 -22.51 24.97
C LEU A 327 12.51 -23.89 24.42
N GLY A 328 11.65 -24.57 23.66
CA GLY A 328 11.96 -25.84 23.00
C GLY A 328 13.00 -25.71 21.87
N GLY A 329 12.92 -24.65 21.06
CA GLY A 329 13.88 -24.40 19.96
C GLY A 329 15.30 -24.11 20.45
N LEU A 330 15.44 -23.37 21.55
CA LEU A 330 16.74 -23.00 22.13
C LEU A 330 17.51 -24.20 22.71
N THR A 331 16.83 -25.21 23.23
CA THR A 331 17.50 -26.41 23.80
C THR A 331 18.00 -27.40 22.75
N LEU A 332 17.39 -27.46 21.55
CA LEU A 332 17.86 -28.32 20.46
C LEU A 332 19.10 -27.77 19.75
N ARG A 333 19.28 -26.44 19.69
CA ARG A 333 20.45 -25.82 19.04
C ARG A 333 21.76 -25.99 19.82
N VAL A 334 21.70 -26.17 21.14
CA VAL A 334 22.89 -26.35 21.99
C VAL A 334 23.47 -27.76 21.89
N ARG A 335 22.68 -28.78 21.51
CA ARG A 335 23.16 -30.19 21.51
C ARG A 335 24.04 -30.57 20.32
N ASN A 336 24.02 -29.81 19.22
CA ASN A 336 24.81 -30.14 18.02
C ASN A 336 26.26 -29.62 18.02
N ARG A 337 26.75 -29.02 19.13
CA ARG A 337 28.16 -28.54 19.22
C ARG A 337 29.13 -29.40 20.04
N TYR A 338 28.73 -30.57 20.54
CA TYR A 338 29.59 -31.40 21.41
C TYR A 338 29.72 -32.88 21.01
N GLY A 339 29.61 -33.18 19.71
CA GLY A 339 29.68 -34.55 19.20
C GLY A 339 30.74 -34.78 18.13
N ASP A 340 31.98 -34.35 18.35
CA ASP A 340 33.16 -34.89 17.66
C ASP A 340 34.42 -34.60 18.49
N ASN A 341 34.83 -35.58 19.30
CA ASN A 341 36.19 -35.81 19.81
C ASN A 341 36.29 -37.21 20.41
#